data_AF-A0A3D2R6B3-F1
#
_entry.id   AF-A0A3D2R6B3-F1
#
_cell.length_a   1.000
_cell.length_b   1.000
_cell.length_c   1.000
_cell.angle_alpha   90.00
_cell.angle_beta   90.00
_cell.angle_gamma   90.00
#
_symmetry.space_group_name_H-M   'P 1'
#
loop_
_entity.id
_entity.type
_entity.pdbx_description
1 polymer ?
#
loop_
_entity_poly.entity_id
_entity_poly.type
_entity_poly.pdbx_seq_one_letter_code
_entity_poly.pdbx_strand_id
1 'polypeptide(L)'
;MERRMEILNIAGAGMTMVMGCLGLFFPQRAAEFTGLKAVTVPGRSEFRSTFGGLFLLAGLVPLITLEPAAFLTIGLGWAGAASGRVVSILADNANDPKNWIAVLFEASFAALLLAGRPIALLLEKTGQL
;
A
#
# COMPACT_ATOMS: atom_id res chain seq x y z
N MET A 1 8.00 -23.74 3.21
CA MET A 1 8.08 -22.30 3.55
C MET A 1 7.34 -21.42 2.56
N GLU A 2 7.43 -21.70 1.26
CA GLU A 2 6.74 -20.93 0.20
C GLU A 2 5.25 -20.70 0.47
N ARG A 3 4.49 -21.76 0.78
CA ARG A 3 3.06 -21.65 1.09
C ARG A 3 2.71 -20.70 2.25
N ARG A 4 3.60 -20.53 3.23
CA ARG A 4 3.37 -19.56 4.34
C ARG A 4 3.58 -18.12 3.88
N MET A 5 4.51 -17.89 2.96
CA MET A 5 4.80 -16.56 2.41
C MET A 5 3.69 -16.11 1.44
N GLU A 6 3.10 -17.04 0.70
CA GLU A 6 1.91 -16.77 -0.12
C GLU A 6 0.73 -16.23 0.71
N ILE A 7 0.51 -16.77 1.91
CA ILE A 7 -0.54 -16.29 2.82
C ILE A 7 -0.27 -14.85 3.25
N LEU A 8 0.99 -14.46 3.48
CA LEU A 8 1.35 -13.08 3.83
C LEU A 8 1.05 -12.13 2.67
N ASN A 9 1.39 -12.52 1.44
CA ASN A 9 1.11 -11.74 0.24
C ASN A 9 -0.40 -11.54 0.04
N ILE A 10 -1.17 -12.62 0.18
CA ILE A 10 -2.65 -12.58 0.11
C ILE A 10 -3.22 -11.69 1.21
N ALA A 11 -2.72 -11.78 2.43
CA ALA A 11 -3.15 -10.93 3.53
C ALA A 11 -2.85 -9.44 3.26
N GLY A 12 -1.64 -9.11 2.81
CA GLY A 12 -1.25 -7.75 2.44
C GLY A 12 -2.11 -7.18 1.30
N ALA A 13 -2.38 -7.98 0.28
CA ALA A 13 -3.24 -7.58 -0.84
C ALA A 13 -4.71 -7.40 -0.40
N GLY A 14 -5.22 -8.31 0.44
CA GLY A 14 -6.55 -8.20 1.03
C GLY A 14 -6.71 -6.95 1.90
N MET A 15 -5.73 -6.62 2.74
CA MET A 15 -5.78 -5.39 3.52
C MET A 15 -5.70 -4.13 2.64
N THR A 16 -4.88 -4.15 1.57
CA THR A 16 -4.82 -3.05 0.59
C THR A 16 -6.18 -2.84 -0.07
N MET A 17 -6.85 -3.94 -0.44
CA MET A 17 -8.20 -3.94 -1.01
C MET A 17 -9.21 -3.33 -0.03
N VAL A 18 -9.16 -3.70 1.26
CA VAL A 18 -10.03 -3.14 2.31
C VAL A 18 -9.84 -1.64 2.46
N MET A 19 -8.61 -1.14 2.39
CA MET A 19 -8.35 0.30 2.37
C MET A 19 -8.97 0.98 1.15
N GLY A 20 -8.87 0.36 -0.02
CA GLY A 20 -9.56 0.82 -1.22
C GLY A 20 -11.08 0.87 -1.06
N CYS A 21 -11.68 -0.14 -0.45
CA CYS A 21 -13.10 -0.11 -0.10
C CYS A 21 -13.43 1.05 0.85
N LEU A 22 -12.58 1.32 1.84
CA LEU A 22 -12.76 2.46 2.75
C LEU A 22 -12.77 3.79 2.00
N GLY A 23 -11.81 4.03 1.10
CA GLY A 23 -11.77 5.25 0.29
C GLY A 23 -12.94 5.36 -0.69
N LEU A 24 -13.29 4.26 -1.35
CA LEU A 24 -14.32 4.22 -2.37
C LEU A 24 -15.72 4.46 -1.80
N PHE A 25 -16.05 3.83 -0.68
CA PHE A 25 -17.40 3.86 -0.10
C PHE A 25 -17.56 4.87 1.03
N PHE A 26 -16.49 5.16 1.79
CA PHE A 26 -16.53 5.99 2.99
C PHE A 26 -15.45 7.10 2.98
N PRO A 27 -15.51 8.05 2.02
CA PRO A 27 -14.44 9.02 1.79
C PRO A 27 -14.14 9.93 3.01
N GLN A 28 -15.15 10.25 3.83
CA GLN A 28 -14.92 11.04 5.06
C GLN A 28 -14.09 10.28 6.09
N ARG A 29 -14.38 8.99 6.30
CA ARG A 29 -13.60 8.15 7.22
C ARG A 29 -12.17 7.92 6.70
N ALA A 30 -12.02 7.74 5.40
CA ALA A 30 -10.70 7.64 4.77
C ALA A 30 -9.88 8.93 4.94
N ALA A 31 -10.51 10.10 4.86
CA ALA A 31 -9.87 11.38 5.11
C ALA A 31 -9.40 11.51 6.56
N GLU A 32 -10.25 11.17 7.53
CA GLU A 32 -9.90 11.17 8.95
C GLU A 32 -8.72 10.24 9.26
N PHE A 33 -8.74 9.02 8.69
CA PHE A 33 -7.68 8.03 8.83
C PHE A 33 -6.32 8.59 8.35
N THR A 34 -6.30 9.21 7.18
CA THR A 34 -5.08 9.80 6.60
C THR A 34 -4.70 11.14 7.23
N GLY A 35 -5.57 11.75 8.04
CA GLY A 35 -5.37 13.11 8.57
C GLY A 35 -5.62 14.22 7.55
N LEU A 36 -6.25 13.88 6.44
CA LEU A 36 -6.64 14.81 5.38
C LEU A 36 -8.10 15.27 5.55
N LYS A 37 -8.52 16.22 4.72
CA LYS A 37 -9.90 16.76 4.72
C LYS A 37 -10.56 16.58 3.35
N ALA A 38 -11.69 15.87 3.31
CA ALA A 38 -12.50 15.67 2.10
C ALA A 38 -13.65 16.70 1.99
N VAL A 39 -13.33 17.99 2.12
CA VAL A 39 -14.34 19.07 2.23
C VAL A 39 -14.92 19.47 0.88
N THR A 40 -14.07 19.61 -0.14
CA THR A 40 -14.48 20.06 -1.47
C THR A 40 -15.07 18.90 -2.28
N VAL A 41 -15.86 19.22 -3.32
CA VAL A 41 -16.38 18.20 -4.25
C VAL A 41 -15.25 17.42 -4.91
N PRO A 42 -14.18 18.06 -5.45
CA PRO A 42 -13.04 17.32 -5.99
C PRO A 42 -12.28 16.53 -4.92
N GLY A 43 -12.14 17.06 -3.70
CA GLY A 43 -11.49 16.33 -2.60
C GLY A 43 -12.20 15.02 -2.28
N ARG A 44 -13.54 15.00 -2.21
CA ARG A 44 -14.30 13.74 -2.07
C ARG A 44 -14.12 12.82 -3.27
N SER A 45 -13.99 13.37 -4.47
CA SER A 45 -13.73 12.58 -5.68
C SER A 45 -12.37 11.87 -5.59
N GLU A 46 -11.32 12.55 -5.15
CA GLU A 46 -9.97 11.97 -4.97
C GLU A 46 -9.95 10.80 -3.96
N PHE A 47 -10.75 10.89 -2.90
CA PHE A 47 -10.89 9.75 -1.99
C PHE A 47 -11.55 8.55 -2.65
N ARG A 48 -12.52 8.77 -3.53
CA ARG A 48 -13.19 7.68 -4.24
C ARG A 48 -12.34 7.10 -5.38
N SER A 49 -11.56 7.93 -6.07
CA SER A 49 -10.68 7.50 -7.16
C SER A 49 -9.35 6.96 -6.63
N THR A 50 -8.49 7.83 -6.10
CA THR A 50 -7.10 7.55 -5.76
C THR A 50 -6.99 6.73 -4.49
N PHE A 51 -7.64 7.12 -3.40
CA PHE A 51 -7.63 6.31 -2.17
C PHE A 51 -8.62 5.14 -2.21
N GLY A 52 -9.51 5.13 -3.21
CA GLY A 52 -10.62 4.21 -3.32
C GLY A 52 -10.39 3.17 -4.41
N GLY A 53 -10.86 3.48 -5.62
CA GLY A 53 -10.79 2.59 -6.78
C GLY A 53 -9.38 2.08 -7.11
N LEU A 54 -8.36 2.94 -7.02
CA LEU A 54 -6.98 2.54 -7.27
C LEU A 54 -6.48 1.53 -6.23
N PHE A 55 -6.64 1.82 -4.92
CA PHE A 55 -6.23 0.89 -3.86
C PHE A 55 -7.06 -0.40 -3.86
N LEU A 56 -8.35 -0.31 -4.22
CA LEU A 56 -9.24 -1.46 -4.34
C LEU A 56 -8.69 -2.42 -5.39
N LEU A 57 -8.40 -1.92 -6.59
CA LEU A 57 -7.85 -2.76 -7.65
C LEU A 57 -6.39 -3.16 -7.42
N ALA A 58 -5.59 -2.31 -6.77
CA ALA A 58 -4.24 -2.65 -6.34
C ALA A 58 -4.24 -3.87 -5.40
N GLY A 59 -5.23 -3.98 -4.51
CA GLY A 59 -5.39 -5.17 -3.68
C GLY A 59 -6.05 -6.33 -4.41
N LEU A 60 -7.08 -6.07 -5.21
CA LEU A 60 -7.90 -7.11 -5.84
C LEU A 60 -7.18 -7.86 -6.97
N VAL A 61 -6.42 -7.16 -7.82
CA VAL A 61 -5.76 -7.78 -8.97
C VAL A 61 -4.77 -8.87 -8.55
N PRO A 62 -3.84 -8.66 -7.60
CA PRO A 62 -2.97 -9.74 -7.11
C PRO A 62 -3.74 -10.93 -6.51
N LEU A 63 -4.91 -10.70 -5.90
CA LEU A 63 -5.73 -11.78 -5.33
C LEU A 63 -6.41 -12.64 -6.40
N ILE A 64 -6.76 -12.05 -7.54
CA ILE A 64 -7.38 -12.78 -8.65
C ILE A 64 -6.31 -13.51 -9.47
N THR A 65 -5.21 -12.84 -9.80
CA THR A 65 -4.19 -13.40 -10.68
C THR A 65 -3.24 -14.35 -9.94
N LEU A 66 -3.03 -14.12 -8.64
CA LEU A 66 -2.04 -14.81 -7.81
C LEU A 66 -0.61 -14.74 -8.40
N GLU A 67 -0.35 -13.79 -9.31
CA GLU A 67 0.93 -13.63 -9.97
C GLU A 67 1.92 -12.91 -9.04
N PRO A 68 3.12 -13.48 -8.77
CA PRO A 68 4.08 -12.86 -7.85
C PRO A 68 4.54 -11.47 -8.30
N ALA A 69 4.53 -11.18 -9.61
CA ALA A 69 4.83 -9.86 -10.14
C ALA A 69 3.76 -8.81 -9.76
N ALA A 70 2.50 -9.20 -9.61
CA ALA A 70 1.44 -8.31 -9.16
C ALA A 70 1.64 -7.92 -7.70
N PHE A 71 1.91 -8.89 -6.81
CA PHE A 71 2.25 -8.62 -5.42
C PHE A 71 3.52 -7.76 -5.28
N LEU A 72 4.55 -8.05 -6.08
CA LEU A 72 5.80 -7.28 -6.11
C LEU A 72 5.52 -5.81 -6.43
N THR A 73 4.74 -5.55 -7.48
CA THR A 73 4.44 -4.18 -7.94
C THR A 73 3.77 -3.37 -6.85
N ILE A 74 2.78 -3.95 -6.16
CA ILE A 74 2.04 -3.25 -5.10
C ILE A 74 2.88 -3.13 -3.82
N GLY A 75 3.66 -4.16 -3.49
CA GLY A 75 4.60 -4.12 -2.36
C GLY A 75 5.66 -3.04 -2.52
N LEU A 76 6.22 -2.88 -3.73
CA LEU A 76 7.13 -1.77 -4.04
C LEU A 76 6.42 -0.40 -3.99
N GLY A 77 5.15 -0.34 -4.39
CA GLY A 77 4.31 0.86 -4.20
C GLY A 77 4.21 1.28 -2.74
N TRP A 78 3.92 0.34 -1.84
CA TRP A 78 3.89 0.58 -0.39
C TRP A 78 5.27 0.95 0.19
N ALA A 79 6.34 0.31 -0.29
CA ALA A 79 7.71 0.69 0.10
C ALA A 79 8.05 2.12 -0.35
N GLY A 80 7.63 2.50 -1.56
CA GLY A 80 7.75 3.85 -2.08
C GLY A 80 6.97 4.87 -1.25
N ALA A 81 5.74 4.54 -0.81
CA ALA A 81 4.97 5.38 0.09
C ALA A 81 5.67 5.61 1.44
N ALA A 82 6.16 4.52 2.08
CA ALA A 82 6.94 4.61 3.31
C ALA A 82 8.18 5.50 3.14
N SER A 83 8.88 5.33 2.02
CA SER A 83 10.08 6.11 1.68
C SER A 83 9.74 7.59 1.47
N GLY A 84 8.67 7.89 0.73
CA GLY A 84 8.18 9.26 0.53
C GLY A 84 7.79 9.93 1.84
N ARG A 85 7.24 9.17 2.79
CA ARG A 85 6.92 9.70 4.11
C ARG A 85 8.16 9.99 4.96
N VAL A 86 9.20 9.15 4.87
CA VAL A 86 10.52 9.46 5.46
C VAL A 86 11.11 10.72 4.83
N VAL A 87 11.03 10.87 3.51
CA VAL A 87 11.46 12.10 2.83
C VAL A 87 10.70 13.32 3.36
N SER A 88 9.38 13.24 3.52
CA SER A 88 8.58 14.35 4.06
C SER A 88 8.96 14.71 5.51
N ILE A 89 9.23 13.71 6.36
CA ILE A 89 9.70 13.95 7.74
C ILE A 89 11.01 14.76 7.74
N LEU A 90 11.93 14.44 6.83
CA LEU A 90 13.24 15.08 6.74
C LEU A 90 13.22 16.42 6.02
N ALA A 91 12.49 16.52 4.91
CA ALA A 91 12.49 17.68 4.01
C ALA A 91 11.46 18.75 4.42
N ASP A 92 10.29 18.33 4.93
CA ASP A 92 9.17 19.22 5.26
C ASP A 92 9.07 19.50 6.77
N ASN A 93 10.05 19.06 7.57
CA ASN A 93 10.02 19.08 9.04
C ASN A 93 8.78 18.37 9.62
N ALA A 94 8.24 17.36 8.92
CA ALA A 94 7.02 16.67 9.29
C ALA A 94 7.23 15.60 10.40
N ASN A 95 8.12 15.87 11.37
CA ASN A 95 8.48 14.97 12.45
C ASN A 95 7.37 14.87 13.53
N ASP A 96 6.26 14.23 13.15
CA ASP A 96 5.10 13.98 13.99
C ASP A 96 4.95 12.47 14.27
N PRO A 97 4.56 12.05 15.49
CA PRO A 97 4.34 10.64 15.80
C PRO A 97 3.40 9.93 14.83
N LYS A 98 2.36 10.61 14.32
CA LYS A 98 1.43 10.07 13.34
C LYS A 98 2.12 9.72 12.02
N ASN A 99 3.11 10.49 11.60
CA ASN A 99 3.88 10.21 10.39
C ASN A 99 4.78 9.00 10.56
N TRP A 100 5.43 8.83 11.72
CA TRP A 100 6.20 7.62 12.01
C TRP A 100 5.33 6.37 12.11
N ILE A 101 4.15 6.47 12.71
CA ILE A 101 3.16 5.38 12.73
C ILE A 101 2.76 5.01 11.29
N ALA A 102 2.56 6.01 10.43
CA ALA A 102 2.23 5.77 9.03
C ALA A 102 3.40 5.15 8.24
N VAL A 103 4.66 5.53 8.52
CA VAL A 103 5.84 4.85 7.93
C VAL A 103 5.84 3.38 8.32
N LEU A 104 5.64 3.06 9.60
CA LEU A 104 5.58 1.68 10.08
C LEU A 104 4.42 0.91 9.42
N PHE A 105 3.26 1.55 9.31
CA PHE A 105 2.09 0.99 8.64
C PHE A 105 2.41 0.66 7.17
N GLU A 106 2.91 1.62 6.40
CA GLU A 106 3.26 1.45 4.99
C GLU A 106 4.35 0.38 4.80
N ALA A 107 5.39 0.39 5.65
CA ALA A 107 6.46 -0.60 5.62
C ALA A 107 5.95 -2.01 5.96
N SER A 108 4.96 -2.15 6.84
CA SER A 108 4.37 -3.45 7.17
C SER A 108 3.61 -4.05 5.97
N PHE A 109 2.88 -3.23 5.21
CA PHE A 109 2.22 -3.68 3.98
C PHE A 109 3.24 -4.09 2.92
N ALA A 110 4.30 -3.29 2.76
CA ALA A 110 5.41 -3.63 1.86
C ALA A 110 6.03 -4.98 2.25
N ALA A 111 6.35 -5.18 3.53
CA ALA A 111 6.93 -6.43 4.01
C ALA A 111 6.03 -7.65 3.77
N LEU A 112 4.72 -7.50 3.98
CA LEU A 112 3.75 -8.57 3.73
C LEU A 112 3.65 -8.93 2.25
N LEU A 113 3.66 -7.95 1.35
CA LEU A 113 3.50 -8.12 -0.09
C LEU A 113 4.77 -8.54 -0.83
N LEU A 114 5.94 -8.22 -0.26
CA LEU A 114 7.24 -8.55 -0.84
C LEU A 114 7.79 -9.89 -0.35
N ALA A 115 7.17 -10.53 0.63
CA ALA A 115 7.68 -11.74 1.25
C ALA A 115 7.77 -12.93 0.25
N GLY A 116 8.95 -13.53 0.16
CA GLY A 116 9.17 -14.76 -0.60
C GLY A 116 9.31 -14.55 -2.11
N ARG A 117 8.43 -15.17 -2.90
CA ARG A 117 8.52 -15.16 -4.37
C ARG A 117 8.48 -13.77 -5.02
N PRO A 118 7.66 -12.81 -4.55
CA PRO A 118 7.63 -11.47 -5.15
C PRO A 118 8.99 -10.78 -5.15
N ILE A 119 9.70 -10.71 -4.02
CA ILE A 119 11.03 -10.09 -3.98
C ILE A 119 12.08 -10.92 -4.73
N ALA A 120 11.97 -12.25 -4.74
CA ALA A 120 12.88 -13.12 -5.49
C ALA A 120 12.86 -12.80 -7.00
N LEU A 121 11.68 -12.51 -7.58
CA LEU A 121 11.57 -12.09 -8.98
C LEU A 121 12.40 -10.84 -9.32
N LEU A 122 12.51 -9.90 -8.37
CA LEU A 122 13.32 -8.71 -8.56
C LEU A 122 14.80 -9.08 -8.61
N LEU A 123 15.24 -9.91 -7.67
CA LEU A 123 16.63 -10.35 -7.54
C LEU A 123 17.10 -11.15 -8.77
N GLU A 124 16.26 -12.09 -9.24
CA GLU A 124 16.51 -12.87 -10.47
C GLU A 124 16.70 -11.95 -11.69
N LYS A 125 15.83 -10.94 -11.87
CA LYS A 125 15.95 -9.99 -12.98
C LYS A 125 17.18 -9.10 -12.90
N THR A 126 17.70 -8.84 -11.70
CA THR A 126 18.92 -8.06 -11.49
C THR A 126 20.20 -8.92 -11.54
N GLY A 127 20.10 -10.22 -11.82
CA GLY A 127 21.25 -11.14 -11.87
C GLY A 127 21.87 -11.44 -10.50
N GLN A 128 21.11 -11.25 -9.42
CA GLN A 128 21.56 -11.46 -8.04
C GLN A 128 21.20 -12.87 -7.49
N LEU A 129 20.50 -13.68 -8.29
CA LEU A 129 20.13 -15.08 -8.04
C LEU A 129 20.21 -15.88 -9.34
#